data_AF-A0A521YT15-F1
#
_entry.id   AF-A0A521YT15-F1
#
_cell.length_a   1.000
_cell.length_b   1.000
_cell.length_c   1.000
_cell.angle_alpha   90.00
_cell.angle_beta   90.00
_cell.angle_gamma   90.00
#
_symmetry.space_group_name_H-M   'P 1'
#
loop_
_entity.id
_entity.type
_entity.pdbx_description
1 polymer ?
#
loop_
_entity_poly.entity_id
_entity_poly.type
_entity_poly.pdbx_seq_one_letter_code
_entity_poly.pdbx_strand_id
1 'polypeptide(L)'
;MLSGLIRCGCCGSSMVISSQPFGSGKTRRMERVFICNYRSHRGSTACSNSLRLRKDRVEHEVLSAIEQQVLTPAVVRAAVRRAIEMKRARDGQHADRPAELRRALAQAEGERERYAKAIALGGPLETLVAKLAECEQREKTLRAELAVVRAPRVPYELGAKRLERTYTERLAHWRELLAAAPERAREAMVALTPAEQPILLTPGKDGGYRLHGATKLGPLLFGDAASPGSAKLASPRGFEPRLPP
;
A
#
# COMPACT_ATOMS: atom_id res chain seq x y z
N MET A 1 9.66 0.60 9.82
CA MET A 1 8.65 0.24 8.81
C MET A 1 7.37 -0.30 9.45
N LEU A 2 7.43 -1.24 10.40
CA LEU A 2 6.24 -1.95 10.92
C LEU A 2 5.58 -1.33 12.18
N SER A 3 6.03 -0.15 12.62
CA SER A 3 5.49 0.49 13.83
C SER A 3 4.02 0.87 13.65
N GLY A 4 3.16 0.40 14.57
CA GLY A 4 1.71 0.62 14.52
C GLY A 4 0.92 -0.37 13.67
N LEU A 5 1.60 -1.25 12.90
CA LEU A 5 0.96 -2.32 12.13
C LEU A 5 0.92 -3.66 12.88
N ILE A 6 1.77 -3.80 13.89
CA ILE A 6 1.89 -5.01 14.69
C ILE A 6 1.12 -4.87 16.00
N ARG A 7 0.36 -5.90 16.36
CA ARG A 7 -0.38 -6.02 17.61
C ARG A 7 0.05 -7.23 18.43
N CYS A 8 -0.18 -7.16 19.72
CA CYS A 8 0.07 -8.24 20.66
C CYS A 8 -1.01 -9.31 20.52
N GLY A 9 -0.61 -10.56 20.27
CA GLY A 9 -1.54 -11.69 20.17
C GLY A 9 -2.22 -12.06 21.49
N CYS A 10 -1.74 -11.58 22.64
CA CYS A 10 -2.36 -11.85 23.94
C CYS A 10 -3.48 -10.88 24.30
N CYS A 11 -3.30 -9.59 24.04
CA CYS A 11 -4.23 -8.54 24.51
C CYS A 11 -4.76 -7.64 23.38
N GLY A 12 -4.34 -7.85 22.13
CA GLY A 12 -4.75 -7.04 20.98
C GLY A 12 -4.21 -5.60 20.95
N SER A 13 -3.48 -5.16 21.98
CA SER A 13 -2.86 -3.82 22.01
C SER A 13 -1.71 -3.70 21.01
N SER A 14 -1.40 -2.48 20.58
CA SER A 14 -0.28 -2.22 19.67
C SER A 14 1.06 -2.66 20.28
N MET A 15 1.94 -3.21 19.44
CA MET A 15 3.34 -3.42 19.79
C MET A 15 4.12 -2.14 19.47
N VAL A 16 4.82 -1.61 20.47
CA VAL A 16 5.61 -0.38 20.34
C VAL A 16 7.10 -0.70 20.29
N ILE A 17 7.87 0.16 19.63
CA ILE A 17 9.33 0.03 19.57
C ILE A 17 9.92 0.79 20.75
N SER A 18 10.74 0.10 21.55
CA SER A 18 11.49 0.70 22.65
C SER A 18 12.97 0.37 22.50
N SER A 19 13.84 1.31 22.89
CA SER A 19 15.28 1.07 22.99
C SER A 19 15.57 0.43 24.35
N GLN A 20 16.00 -0.83 24.35
CA GLN A 20 16.25 -1.60 25.56
C GLN A 20 17.70 -2.08 25.61
N PRO A 21 18.33 -2.15 26.80
CA PRO A 21 19.64 -2.75 26.94
C PRO A 21 19.58 -4.24 26.59
N PHE A 22 20.56 -4.70 25.83
CA PHE A 22 20.64 -6.04 25.30
C PHE A 22 22.06 -6.57 25.42
N GLY A 23 22.23 -7.87 25.70
CA GLY A 23 23.54 -8.47 25.99
C GLY A 23 24.00 -8.27 27.44
N SER A 24 25.20 -8.76 27.77
CA SER A 24 25.75 -8.71 29.12
C SER A 24 27.21 -8.24 29.13
N GLY A 25 27.63 -7.60 30.23
CA GLY A 25 29.00 -7.09 30.41
C GLY A 25 29.46 -6.21 29.26
N LYS A 26 30.61 -6.56 28.67
CA LYS A 26 31.22 -5.84 27.54
C LYS A 26 30.41 -5.88 26.23
N THR A 27 29.40 -6.75 26.14
CA THR A 27 28.52 -6.87 24.96
C THR A 27 27.21 -6.09 25.09
N ARG A 28 27.01 -5.37 26.21
CA ARG A 28 25.79 -4.61 26.47
C ARG A 28 25.65 -3.46 25.50
N ARG A 29 24.58 -3.46 24.70
CA ARG A 29 24.25 -2.39 23.76
C ARG A 29 22.75 -2.10 23.75
N MET A 30 22.38 -0.88 23.36
CA MET A 30 20.98 -0.51 23.21
C MET A 30 20.46 -1.05 21.88
N GLU A 31 19.40 -1.85 21.92
CA GLU A 31 18.76 -2.44 20.75
C GLU A 31 17.31 -1.98 20.66
N ARG A 32 16.82 -1.79 19.43
CA ARG A 32 15.40 -1.49 19.17
C ARG A 32 14.62 -2.79 19.21
N VAL A 33 13.67 -2.89 20.14
CA VAL A 33 12.84 -4.08 20.32
C VAL A 33 11.36 -3.74 20.28
N PHE A 34 10.54 -4.66 19.78
CA PHE A 34 9.09 -4.64 19.94
C PHE A 34 8.72 -5.15 21.33
N ILE A 35 7.88 -4.38 22.02
CA ILE A 35 7.28 -4.72 23.31
C ILE A 35 5.78 -4.45 23.28
N CYS A 36 5.02 -5.19 24.08
CA CYS A 36 3.58 -4.97 24.22
C CYS A 36 3.33 -3.64 24.96
N ASN A 37 2.59 -2.71 24.34
CA ASN A 37 2.33 -1.39 24.91
C ASN A 37 1.66 -1.48 26.29
N TYR A 38 0.60 -2.30 26.40
CA TYR A 38 -0.12 -2.45 27.67
C TYR A 38 0.74 -3.07 28.77
N ARG A 39 1.52 -4.11 28.47
CA ARG A 39 2.46 -4.67 29.46
C ARG A 39 3.49 -3.62 29.89
N SER A 40 4.06 -2.87 28.95
CA SER A 40 5.10 -1.88 29.26
C SER A 40 4.62 -0.75 30.16
N HIS A 41 3.37 -0.30 29.98
CA HIS A 41 2.83 0.84 30.73
C HIS A 41 2.02 0.45 31.97
N ARG A 42 1.38 -0.73 31.98
CA ARG A 42 0.43 -1.14 33.03
C ARG A 42 0.83 -2.44 33.75
N GLY A 43 1.98 -3.01 33.42
CA GLY A 43 2.50 -4.19 34.10
C GLY A 43 1.83 -5.51 33.70
N SER A 44 2.12 -6.56 34.46
CA SER A 44 1.71 -7.95 34.18
C SER A 44 0.20 -8.19 34.31
N THR A 45 -0.50 -7.36 35.08
CA THR A 45 -1.96 -7.41 35.25
C THR A 45 -2.71 -7.07 33.96
N ALA A 46 -2.15 -6.17 33.13
CA ALA A 46 -2.77 -5.78 31.87
C ALA A 46 -2.47 -6.73 30.71
N CYS A 47 -1.31 -7.39 30.71
CA CYS A 47 -0.93 -8.38 29.71
C CYS A 47 0.24 -9.25 30.17
N SER A 48 0.14 -10.57 30.02
CA SER A 48 1.19 -11.51 30.39
C SER A 48 2.40 -11.50 29.45
N ASN A 49 2.31 -10.89 28.26
CA ASN A 49 3.40 -10.86 27.27
C ASN A 49 4.58 -9.97 27.71
N SER A 50 5.61 -10.59 28.30
CA SER A 50 6.86 -9.96 28.73
C SER A 50 8.00 -10.04 27.69
N LEU A 51 7.77 -10.71 26.57
CA LEU A 51 8.84 -11.02 25.62
C LEU A 51 9.26 -9.76 24.84
N ARG A 52 10.55 -9.67 24.52
CA ARG A 52 11.15 -8.54 23.80
C ARG A 52 11.78 -9.05 22.51
N LEU A 53 11.32 -8.56 21.37
CA LEU A 53 11.76 -9.07 20.08
C LEU A 53 12.53 -8.02 19.30
N ARG A 54 13.73 -8.35 18.82
CA ARG A 54 14.54 -7.38 18.08
C ARG A 54 13.82 -6.94 16.81
N LYS A 55 13.78 -5.64 16.59
CA LYS A 55 13.05 -5.00 15.48
C LYS A 55 13.53 -5.52 14.12
N ASP A 56 14.84 -5.66 13.95
CA ASP A 56 15.46 -6.16 12.72
C ASP A 56 15.03 -7.59 12.40
N ARG A 57 14.92 -8.46 13.41
CA ARG A 57 14.43 -9.84 13.27
C ARG A 57 12.97 -9.88 12.83
N VAL A 58 12.11 -9.07 13.44
CA VAL A 58 10.69 -8.99 13.05
C VAL A 58 10.53 -8.46 11.63
N GLU A 59 11.22 -7.37 11.30
CA GLU A 59 11.18 -6.81 9.95
C GLU A 59 11.73 -7.80 8.91
N HIS A 60 12.79 -8.53 9.23
CA HIS A 60 13.33 -9.55 8.35
C HIS A 60 12.31 -10.66 8.06
N GLU A 61 11.70 -11.26 9.09
CA GLU A 61 10.72 -12.35 8.91
C GLU A 61 9.48 -11.88 8.13
N VAL A 62 8.97 -10.68 8.43
CA VAL A 62 7.83 -10.12 7.71
C VAL A 62 8.16 -9.87 6.24
N LEU A 63 9.34 -9.32 5.96
CA LEU A 63 9.79 -9.12 4.58
C LEU A 63 10.00 -10.44 3.86
N SER A 64 10.62 -11.43 4.50
CA SER A 64 10.84 -12.76 3.91
C SER A 64 9.51 -13.48 3.60
N ALA A 65 8.52 -13.39 4.50
CA ALA A 65 7.19 -13.95 4.24
C ALA A 65 6.49 -13.27 3.05
N ILE A 66 6.60 -11.94 2.94
CA ILE A 66 6.07 -11.17 1.81
C ILE A 66 6.75 -11.59 0.50
N GLU A 67 8.07 -11.73 0.50
CA GLU A 67 8.85 -12.16 -0.67
C GLU A 67 8.38 -13.52 -1.19
N GLN A 68 8.26 -14.48 -0.29
CA GLN A 68 7.98 -15.87 -0.64
C GLN A 68 6.52 -16.13 -1.04
N GLN A 69 5.58 -15.30 -0.59
CA GLN A 69 4.15 -15.59 -0.75
C GLN A 69 3.39 -14.53 -1.52
N VAL A 70 3.75 -13.27 -1.35
CA VAL A 70 3.04 -12.15 -1.96
C VAL A 70 3.75 -11.68 -3.23
N LEU A 71 5.09 -11.64 -3.20
CA LEU A 71 5.91 -11.20 -4.33
C LEU A 71 6.35 -12.35 -5.24
N THR A 72 5.56 -13.43 -5.28
CA THR A 72 5.84 -14.52 -6.22
C THR A 72 5.50 -14.10 -7.65
N PRO A 73 6.22 -14.61 -8.67
CA PRO A 73 5.87 -14.35 -10.06
C PRO A 73 4.41 -14.70 -10.39
N ALA A 74 3.86 -15.74 -9.76
CA ALA A 74 2.46 -16.14 -9.96
C ALA A 74 1.47 -15.07 -9.45
N VAL A 75 1.68 -14.55 -8.24
CA VAL A 75 0.82 -13.51 -7.66
C VAL A 75 0.95 -12.20 -8.44
N VAL A 76 2.17 -11.81 -8.87
CA VAL A 76 2.36 -10.63 -9.72
C VAL A 76 1.61 -10.77 -11.04
N ARG A 77 1.70 -11.91 -11.73
CA ARG A 77 0.96 -12.17 -12.96
C ARG A 77 -0.55 -12.07 -12.74
N ALA A 78 -1.06 -12.66 -11.67
CA ALA A 78 -2.49 -12.57 -11.32
C ALA A 78 -2.93 -11.12 -11.04
N ALA A 79 -2.11 -10.35 -10.31
CA ALA A 79 -2.38 -8.94 -10.03
C ALA A 79 -2.37 -8.08 -11.29
N VAL A 80 -1.41 -8.27 -12.20
CA VAL A 80 -1.33 -7.56 -13.49
C VAL A 80 -2.56 -7.88 -14.34
N ARG A 81 -2.95 -9.16 -14.46
CA ARG A 81 -4.16 -9.57 -15.18
C ARG A 81 -5.41 -8.91 -14.62
N ARG A 82 -5.59 -8.94 -13.30
CA ARG A 82 -6.75 -8.33 -12.65
C ARG A 82 -6.79 -6.81 -12.82
N ALA A 83 -5.66 -6.12 -12.74
CA ALA A 83 -5.58 -4.69 -13.00
C ALA A 83 -5.98 -4.34 -14.45
N ILE A 84 -5.57 -5.18 -15.41
CA ILE A 84 -5.96 -5.04 -16.82
C ILE A 84 -7.44 -5.29 -17.02
N GLU A 85 -8.01 -6.32 -16.40
CA GLU A 85 -9.45 -6.61 -16.44
C GLU A 85 -10.28 -5.46 -15.87
N MET A 86 -9.87 -4.91 -14.72
CA MET A 86 -10.53 -3.74 -14.12
C MET A 86 -10.47 -2.52 -15.04
N LYS A 87 -9.32 -2.30 -15.71
CA LYS A 87 -9.18 -1.23 -16.69
C LYS A 87 -10.07 -1.47 -17.91
N ARG A 88 -10.06 -2.68 -18.48
CA ARG A 88 -10.95 -3.09 -19.59
C ARG A 88 -12.42 -2.88 -19.23
N ALA A 89 -12.84 -3.27 -18.04
CA ALA A 89 -14.21 -3.09 -17.57
C ALA A 89 -14.59 -1.61 -17.46
N ARG A 90 -13.72 -0.77 -16.89
CA ARG A 90 -13.94 0.68 -16.82
C ARG A 90 -14.02 1.30 -18.22
N ASP A 91 -13.17 0.88 -19.13
CA ASP A 91 -13.19 1.38 -20.50
C ASP A 91 -14.42 0.92 -21.28
N GLY A 92 -14.90 -0.30 -21.03
CA GLY A 92 -16.15 -0.83 -21.58
C GLY A 92 -17.39 -0.10 -21.04
N GLN A 93 -17.41 0.25 -19.75
CA GLN A 93 -18.47 1.07 -19.14
C GLN A 93 -18.55 2.48 -19.73
N HIS A 94 -17.47 2.97 -20.34
CA HIS A 94 -17.39 4.28 -20.99
C HIS A 94 -17.26 4.16 -22.52
N ALA A 95 -17.75 3.07 -23.12
CA ALA A 95 -17.70 2.88 -24.57
C ALA A 95 -18.37 4.03 -25.35
N ASP A 96 -19.43 4.62 -24.78
CA ASP A 96 -20.16 5.75 -25.38
C ASP A 96 -19.54 7.12 -25.09
N ARG A 97 -18.60 7.21 -24.13
CA ARG A 97 -17.96 8.48 -23.73
C ARG A 97 -17.32 9.23 -24.90
N PRO A 98 -16.62 8.60 -25.86
CA PRO A 98 -16.12 9.29 -27.04
C PRO A 98 -17.25 9.88 -27.90
N ALA A 99 -18.39 9.19 -28.02
CA ALA A 99 -19.53 9.67 -28.79
C ALA A 99 -20.27 10.80 -28.06
N GLU A 100 -20.39 10.73 -26.74
CA GLU A 100 -20.89 11.83 -25.90
C GLU A 100 -20.02 13.08 -25.99
N LEU A 101 -18.69 12.94 -25.87
CA LEU A 101 -17.75 14.05 -25.99
C LEU A 101 -17.82 14.72 -27.35
N ARG A 102 -17.98 13.94 -28.44
CA ARG A 102 -18.20 14.48 -29.79
C ARG A 102 -19.51 15.26 -29.90
N ARG A 103 -20.61 14.73 -29.35
CA ARG A 103 -21.91 15.42 -29.34
C ARG A 103 -21.85 16.73 -28.55
N ALA A 104 -21.24 16.71 -27.38
CA ALA A 104 -21.05 17.89 -26.55
C ALA A 104 -20.16 18.95 -27.23
N LEU A 105 -19.10 18.51 -27.94
CA LEU A 105 -18.24 19.41 -28.70
C LEU A 105 -19.01 20.06 -29.86
N ALA A 106 -19.77 19.27 -30.63
CA ALA A 106 -20.59 19.80 -31.73
C ALA A 106 -21.66 20.80 -31.23
N GLN A 107 -22.24 20.56 -30.05
CA GLN A 107 -23.17 21.50 -29.43
C GLN A 107 -22.47 22.81 -29.05
N ALA A 108 -21.31 22.75 -28.42
CA ALA A 108 -20.54 23.93 -28.03
C ALA A 108 -20.08 24.75 -29.25
N GLU A 109 -19.67 24.07 -30.33
CA GLU A 109 -19.31 24.71 -31.61
C GLU A 109 -20.50 25.44 -32.24
N GLY A 110 -21.70 24.84 -32.20
CA GLY A 110 -22.93 25.49 -32.66
C GLY A 110 -23.37 26.68 -31.79
N GLU A 111 -23.18 26.60 -30.47
CA GLU A 111 -23.42 27.72 -29.55
C GLU A 111 -22.47 28.89 -29.84
N ARG A 112 -21.18 28.60 -30.03
CA ARG A 112 -20.16 29.60 -30.40
C ARG A 112 -20.52 30.32 -31.69
N GLU A 113 -20.95 29.59 -32.73
CA GLU A 113 -21.36 30.19 -34.00
C GLU A 113 -22.60 31.08 -33.86
N ARG A 114 -23.58 30.68 -33.03
CA ARG A 114 -24.77 31.51 -32.75
C ARG A 114 -24.41 32.80 -32.02
N TYR A 115 -23.54 32.74 -31.00
CA TYR A 115 -23.10 33.95 -30.30
C TYR A 115 -22.29 34.87 -31.20
N ALA A 116 -21.40 34.33 -32.04
CA ALA A 116 -20.67 35.13 -33.03
C ALA A 116 -21.62 35.85 -34.01
N LYS A 117 -22.66 35.16 -34.51
CA LYS A 117 -23.69 35.78 -35.37
C LYS A 117 -24.48 36.86 -34.63
N ALA A 118 -24.85 36.65 -33.37
CA ALA A 118 -25.57 37.63 -32.56
C ALA A 118 -24.74 38.89 -32.29
N ILE A 119 -23.43 38.75 -32.11
CA ILE A 119 -22.50 39.89 -32.00
C ILE A 119 -22.47 40.66 -33.32
N ALA A 120 -22.37 39.98 -34.45
CA ALA A 120 -22.38 40.62 -35.78
C ALA A 120 -23.68 41.38 -36.09
N LEU A 121 -24.81 40.94 -35.52
CA LEU A 121 -26.12 41.58 -35.67
C LEU A 121 -26.39 42.70 -34.63
N GLY A 122 -25.42 43.03 -33.77
CA GLY A 122 -25.52 44.15 -32.82
C GLY A 122 -26.23 43.84 -31.51
N GLY A 123 -26.20 42.59 -31.04
CA GLY A 123 -26.72 42.22 -29.72
C GLY A 123 -25.93 42.82 -28.53
N PRO A 124 -26.37 42.60 -27.28
CA PRO A 124 -25.71 43.15 -26.08
C PRO A 124 -24.28 42.61 -25.93
N LEU A 125 -23.31 43.45 -26.30
CA LEU A 125 -21.94 43.04 -26.59
C LEU A 125 -21.23 42.39 -25.38
N GLU A 126 -21.36 42.97 -24.18
CA GLU A 126 -20.68 42.48 -22.97
C GLU A 126 -21.14 41.07 -22.58
N THR A 127 -22.45 40.82 -22.57
CA THR A 127 -23.01 39.50 -22.23
C THR A 127 -22.65 38.45 -23.28
N LEU A 128 -22.66 38.83 -24.56
CA LEU A 128 -22.33 37.91 -25.65
C LEU A 128 -20.83 37.56 -25.69
N VAL A 129 -19.95 38.52 -25.41
CA VAL A 129 -18.49 38.27 -25.31
C VAL A 129 -18.18 37.33 -24.14
N ALA A 130 -18.82 37.52 -22.98
CA ALA A 130 -18.66 36.62 -21.83
C ALA A 130 -19.12 35.19 -22.16
N LYS A 131 -20.29 35.04 -22.81
CA LYS A 131 -20.81 33.73 -23.24
C LYS A 131 -19.95 33.05 -24.29
N LEU A 132 -19.37 33.83 -25.21
CA LEU A 132 -18.45 33.32 -26.22
C LEU A 132 -17.17 32.77 -25.58
N ALA A 133 -16.59 33.49 -24.63
CA ALA A 133 -15.40 33.05 -23.89
C ALA A 133 -15.68 31.76 -23.08
N GLU A 134 -16.84 31.63 -22.45
CA GLU A 134 -17.28 30.39 -21.78
C GLU A 134 -17.37 29.22 -22.76
N CYS A 135 -17.97 29.42 -23.94
CA CYS A 135 -18.06 28.40 -24.99
C CYS A 135 -16.68 27.97 -25.50
N GLU A 136 -15.77 28.91 -25.75
CA GLU A 136 -14.40 28.60 -26.21
C GLU A 136 -13.61 27.79 -25.18
N GLN A 137 -13.72 28.16 -23.90
CA GLN A 137 -13.07 27.41 -22.83
C GLN A 137 -13.66 25.99 -22.67
N ARG A 138 -14.98 25.86 -22.87
CA ARG A 138 -15.66 24.56 -22.87
C ARG A 138 -15.23 23.69 -24.06
N GLU A 139 -15.15 24.25 -25.26
CA GLU A 139 -14.62 23.55 -26.44
C GLU A 139 -13.18 23.08 -26.21
N LYS A 140 -12.32 23.94 -25.67
CA LYS A 140 -10.92 23.59 -25.36
C LYS A 140 -10.83 22.41 -24.40
N THR A 141 -11.64 22.42 -23.35
CA THR A 141 -11.72 21.33 -22.37
C THR A 141 -12.22 20.03 -23.01
N LEU A 142 -13.31 20.09 -23.78
CA LEU A 142 -13.90 18.94 -24.46
C LEU A 142 -12.95 18.33 -25.51
N ARG A 143 -12.22 19.17 -26.26
CA ARG A 143 -11.18 18.71 -27.21
C ARG A 143 -10.03 18.01 -26.49
N ALA A 144 -9.58 18.54 -25.35
CA ALA A 144 -8.54 17.91 -24.54
C ALA A 144 -9.00 16.54 -23.98
N GLU A 145 -10.22 16.46 -23.43
CA GLU A 145 -10.79 15.19 -22.97
C GLU A 145 -10.91 14.16 -24.09
N LEU A 146 -11.39 14.58 -25.27
CA LEU A 146 -11.53 13.68 -26.42
C LEU A 146 -10.18 13.17 -26.93
N ALA A 147 -9.13 14.02 -26.91
CA ALA A 147 -7.78 13.63 -27.28
C ALA A 147 -7.21 12.55 -26.35
N VAL A 148 -7.42 12.68 -25.03
CA VAL A 148 -7.00 11.68 -24.04
C VAL A 148 -7.70 10.34 -24.27
N VAL A 149 -9.02 10.37 -24.52
CA VAL A 149 -9.81 9.14 -24.71
C VAL A 149 -9.45 8.42 -26.02
N ARG A 150 -9.10 9.15 -27.08
CA ARG A 150 -8.73 8.61 -28.41
C ARG A 150 -7.26 8.20 -28.56
N ALA A 151 -6.40 8.55 -27.61
CA ALA A 151 -4.98 8.21 -27.70
C ALA A 151 -4.78 6.70 -27.93
N PRO A 152 -3.88 6.29 -28.87
CA PRO A 152 -3.67 4.89 -29.19
C PRO A 152 -3.29 4.12 -27.93
N ARG A 153 -4.10 3.12 -27.59
CA ARG A 153 -3.90 2.28 -26.41
C ARG A 153 -3.02 1.11 -26.80
N VAL A 154 -1.94 0.90 -26.04
CA VAL A 154 -1.16 -0.34 -26.16
C VAL A 154 -2.10 -1.52 -25.91
N PRO A 155 -2.12 -2.54 -26.79
CA PRO A 155 -2.94 -3.72 -26.57
C PRO A 155 -2.67 -4.28 -25.17
N TYR A 156 -3.73 -4.56 -24.44
CA TYR A 156 -3.64 -4.96 -23.03
C TYR A 156 -2.69 -6.14 -22.80
N GLU A 157 -2.63 -7.12 -23.71
CA GLU A 157 -1.74 -8.28 -23.63
C GLU A 157 -0.26 -7.92 -23.78
N LEU A 158 0.06 -7.01 -24.69
CA LEU A 158 1.40 -6.45 -24.87
C LEU A 158 1.81 -5.61 -23.65
N GLY A 159 0.86 -4.86 -23.08
CA GLY A 159 1.03 -4.16 -21.82
C GLY A 159 1.28 -5.12 -20.65
N ALA A 160 0.52 -6.22 -20.57
CA ALA A 160 0.63 -7.23 -19.52
C ALA A 160 2.02 -7.85 -19.49
N LYS A 161 2.50 -8.39 -20.61
CA LYS A 161 3.82 -9.04 -20.69
C LYS A 161 4.96 -8.09 -20.33
N ARG A 162 4.87 -6.83 -20.79
CA ARG A 162 5.85 -5.80 -20.45
C ARG A 162 5.85 -5.48 -18.95
N LEU A 163 4.66 -5.30 -18.36
CA LEU A 163 4.49 -5.05 -16.92
C LEU A 163 5.01 -6.24 -16.10
N GLU A 164 4.62 -7.46 -16.44
CA GLU A 164 5.07 -8.68 -15.76
C GLU A 164 6.61 -8.79 -15.75
N ARG A 165 7.26 -8.53 -16.89
CA ARG A 165 8.72 -8.51 -16.99
C ARG A 165 9.35 -7.44 -16.11
N THR A 166 8.89 -6.19 -16.23
CA THR A 166 9.41 -5.07 -15.42
C THR A 166 9.24 -5.30 -13.92
N TYR A 167 8.10 -5.83 -13.49
CA TYR A 167 7.88 -6.16 -12.08
C TYR A 167 8.79 -7.31 -11.63
N THR A 168 8.94 -8.36 -12.42
CA THR A 168 9.82 -9.50 -12.09
C THR A 168 11.28 -9.08 -11.94
N GLU A 169 11.79 -8.22 -12.83
CA GLU A 169 13.16 -7.68 -12.75
C GLU A 169 13.35 -6.81 -11.49
N ARG A 170 12.35 -5.98 -11.15
CA ARG A 170 12.36 -5.15 -9.92
C ARG A 170 12.24 -5.97 -8.65
N LEU A 171 11.55 -7.10 -8.70
CA LEU A 171 11.44 -8.01 -7.56
C LEU A 171 12.78 -8.56 -7.14
N ALA A 172 13.76 -8.71 -8.03
CA ALA A 172 15.08 -9.22 -7.65
C ALA A 172 15.83 -8.31 -6.66
N HIS A 173 15.54 -7.00 -6.64
CA HIS A 173 16.24 -6.00 -5.81
C HIS A 173 15.31 -5.30 -4.82
N TRP A 174 14.14 -5.88 -4.54
CA TRP A 174 13.08 -5.20 -3.81
C TRP A 174 13.47 -4.82 -2.37
N ARG A 175 14.30 -5.63 -1.68
CA ARG A 175 14.75 -5.32 -0.31
C ARG A 175 15.62 -4.07 -0.26
N GLU A 176 16.49 -3.88 -1.25
CA GLU A 176 17.33 -2.69 -1.39
C GLU A 176 16.49 -1.45 -1.68
N LEU A 177 15.48 -1.59 -2.55
CA LEU A 177 14.52 -0.52 -2.85
C LEU A 177 13.74 -0.06 -1.61
N LEU A 178 13.33 -1.00 -0.74
CA LEU A 178 12.65 -0.67 0.51
C LEU A 178 13.59 -0.05 1.55
N ALA A 179 14.84 -0.52 1.62
CA ALA A 179 15.84 0.02 2.52
C ALA A 179 16.23 1.48 2.15
N ALA A 180 16.33 1.77 0.85
CA ALA A 180 16.65 3.10 0.33
C ALA A 180 15.52 4.13 0.53
N ALA A 181 14.27 3.68 0.69
CA ALA A 181 13.10 4.55 0.81
C ALA A 181 12.15 4.10 1.95
N PRO A 182 12.52 4.33 3.22
CA PRO A 182 11.79 3.80 4.38
C PRO A 182 10.34 4.33 4.50
N GLU A 183 10.07 5.56 4.06
CA GLU A 183 8.71 6.13 4.07
C GLU A 183 7.80 5.44 3.03
N ARG A 184 8.30 5.27 1.81
CA ARG A 184 7.59 4.51 0.76
C ARG A 184 7.38 3.04 1.16
N ALA A 185 8.36 2.45 1.85
CA ALA A 185 8.23 1.11 2.38
C ALA A 185 7.10 1.02 3.42
N ARG A 186 6.96 2.04 4.28
CA ARG A 186 5.85 2.12 5.24
C ARG A 186 4.50 2.25 4.53
N GLU A 187 4.37 3.16 3.57
CA GLU A 187 3.14 3.35 2.78
C GLU A 187 2.71 2.05 2.09
N ALA A 188 3.66 1.34 1.47
CA ALA A 188 3.41 0.05 0.85
C ALA A 188 2.91 -0.99 1.87
N MET A 189 3.54 -1.06 3.05
CA MET A 189 3.11 -1.97 4.12
C MET A 189 1.70 -1.65 4.64
N VAL A 190 1.35 -0.36 4.80
CA VAL A 190 0.00 0.07 5.17
C VAL A 190 -1.01 -0.32 4.09
N ALA A 191 -0.67 -0.11 2.82
CA ALA A 191 -1.56 -0.44 1.70
C ALA A 191 -1.81 -1.95 1.60
N LEU A 192 -0.79 -2.78 1.87
CA LEU A 192 -0.87 -4.24 1.82
C LEU A 192 -1.57 -4.86 3.03
N THR A 193 -1.47 -4.25 4.21
CA THR A 193 -2.05 -4.80 5.44
C THR A 193 -3.53 -4.41 5.55
N PRO A 194 -4.48 -5.36 5.65
CA PRO A 194 -5.88 -5.04 5.90
C PRO A 194 -6.04 -4.42 7.30
N ALA A 195 -6.86 -3.38 7.43
CA ALA A 195 -7.15 -2.78 8.73
C ALA A 195 -7.78 -3.77 9.72
N GLU A 196 -8.58 -4.70 9.19
CA GLU A 196 -9.29 -5.75 9.94
C GLU A 196 -8.39 -6.90 10.37
N GLN A 197 -7.23 -7.09 9.72
CA GLN A 197 -6.32 -8.21 9.96
C GLN A 197 -4.87 -7.72 10.16
N PRO A 198 -4.57 -7.14 11.34
CA PRO A 198 -3.22 -6.67 11.66
C PRO A 198 -2.26 -7.84 11.86
N ILE A 199 -0.95 -7.55 11.77
CA ILE A 199 0.08 -8.55 12.05
C ILE A 199 0.13 -8.78 13.57
N LEU A 200 -0.12 -10.01 14.02
CA LEU A 200 -0.12 -10.41 15.42
C LEU A 200 1.22 -11.05 15.81
N LEU A 201 1.82 -10.55 16.89
CA LEU A 201 2.95 -11.17 17.58
C LEU A 201 2.45 -11.89 18.83
N THR A 202 2.44 -13.22 18.79
CA THR A 202 1.97 -14.07 19.89
C THR A 202 3.16 -14.76 20.56
N PRO A 203 3.36 -14.67 21.88
CA PRO A 203 4.38 -15.44 22.57
C PRO A 203 4.06 -16.94 22.47
N GLY A 204 5.04 -17.75 22.07
CA GLY A 204 4.97 -19.21 22.05
C GLY A 204 5.40 -19.82 23.38
N LYS A 205 4.96 -21.07 23.64
CA LYS A 205 5.31 -21.82 24.86
C LYS A 205 6.82 -22.06 25.04
N ASP A 206 7.57 -22.03 23.94
CA ASP A 206 9.02 -22.27 23.91
C ASP A 206 9.86 -21.01 24.20
N GLY A 207 9.24 -19.87 24.57
CA GLY A 207 9.95 -18.59 24.78
C GLY A 207 10.30 -17.82 23.49
N GLY A 208 9.82 -18.29 22.34
CA GLY A 208 9.87 -17.56 21.07
C GLY A 208 8.59 -16.78 20.79
N TYR A 209 8.59 -16.01 19.71
CA TYR A 209 7.36 -15.43 19.15
C TYR A 209 6.83 -16.26 17.98
N ARG A 210 5.53 -16.16 17.75
CA ARG A 210 4.80 -16.60 16.57
C ARG A 210 4.17 -15.38 15.92
N LEU A 211 4.50 -15.17 14.65
CA LEU A 211 3.90 -14.14 13.81
C LEU A 211 2.69 -14.72 13.08
N HIS A 212 1.57 -13.99 13.10
CA HIS A 212 0.40 -14.26 12.27
C HIS A 212 -0.01 -12.98 11.56
N GLY A 213 -0.52 -13.07 10.34
CA GLY A 213 -0.96 -11.89 9.61
C GLY A 213 -1.45 -12.26 8.22
N ALA A 214 -2.10 -11.32 7.57
CA ALA A 214 -2.50 -11.44 6.18
C ALA A 214 -2.20 -10.13 5.45
N THR A 215 -2.05 -10.23 4.14
CA THR A 215 -2.10 -9.09 3.24
C THR A 215 -3.40 -9.12 2.44
N LYS A 216 -3.76 -8.00 1.82
CA LYS A 216 -4.85 -7.93 0.83
C LYS A 216 -4.63 -8.86 -0.38
N LEU A 217 -3.41 -9.37 -0.56
CA LEU A 217 -3.04 -10.26 -1.66
C LEU A 217 -2.99 -11.74 -1.23
N GLY A 218 -3.14 -12.05 0.06
CA GLY A 218 -3.10 -13.41 0.59
C GLY A 218 -2.57 -13.49 2.03
N PRO A 219 -2.70 -14.66 2.68
CA PRO A 219 -2.18 -14.86 4.03
C PRO A 219 -0.65 -14.70 4.07
N LEU A 220 -0.12 -14.20 5.20
CA LEU A 220 1.31 -14.24 5.51
C LEU A 220 1.56 -15.44 6.42
N LEU A 221 2.03 -16.54 5.83
CA LEU A 221 2.50 -17.70 6.56
C LEU A 221 3.92 -17.43 7.02
N PHE A 222 4.14 -17.35 8.33
CA PHE A 222 5.48 -17.18 8.87
C PHE A 222 6.10 -18.55 9.14
N GLY A 223 7.43 -18.71 9.03
CA GLY A 223 8.13 -19.96 9.36
C GLY A 223 8.34 -20.95 8.20
N ASP A 224 9.12 -22.00 8.46
CA ASP A 224 9.47 -23.04 7.49
C ASP A 224 8.29 -23.97 7.17
N ALA A 225 8.39 -24.72 6.07
CA ALA A 225 7.38 -25.67 5.57
C ALA A 225 6.89 -26.70 6.61
N ALA A 226 7.64 -26.93 7.71
CA ALA A 226 7.28 -27.82 8.81
C ALA A 226 6.33 -27.19 9.86
N SER A 227 6.11 -25.87 9.86
CA SER A 227 5.15 -25.19 10.74
C SER A 227 4.62 -23.91 10.07
N PRO A 228 3.73 -24.04 9.08
CA PRO A 228 3.16 -22.90 8.38
C PRO A 228 2.41 -21.99 9.35
N GLY A 229 2.75 -20.70 9.36
CA GLY A 229 2.10 -19.69 10.20
C GLY A 229 2.79 -19.41 11.54
N SER A 230 4.03 -19.88 11.75
CA SER A 230 4.88 -19.43 12.86
C SER A 230 6.38 -19.41 12.54
N ALA A 231 6.98 -18.22 12.42
CA ALA A 231 8.43 -18.08 12.50
C ALA A 231 8.86 -18.06 13.97
N LYS A 232 9.65 -19.04 14.43
CA LYS A 232 10.21 -19.04 15.79
C LYS A 232 11.30 -17.99 15.89
N LEU A 233 10.94 -16.81 16.38
CA LEU A 233 11.91 -15.77 16.71
C LEU A 233 12.25 -15.87 18.19
N ALA A 234 13.49 -16.23 18.52
CA ALA A 234 13.95 -16.29 19.90
C ALA A 234 13.91 -14.89 20.54
N SER A 235 13.17 -14.74 21.65
CA SER A 235 13.35 -13.62 22.56
C SER A 235 14.55 -13.94 23.45
N PRO A 236 15.61 -13.13 23.46
CA PRO A 236 16.74 -13.38 24.33
C PRO A 236 16.31 -13.32 25.79
N ARG A 237 16.93 -14.14 26.64
CA ARG A 237 16.61 -14.18 28.08
C ARG A 237 16.97 -12.83 28.71
N GLY A 238 15.97 -11.97 28.88
CA GLY A 238 16.09 -10.75 29.66
C GLY A 238 15.94 -11.10 31.13
N PHE A 239 17.03 -11.02 31.89
CA PHE A 239 16.97 -11.10 33.35
C PHE A 239 16.27 -9.83 33.87
N GLU A 240 15.21 -10.03 34.66
CA GLU A 240 14.53 -8.97 35.41
C GLU A 240 15.51 -8.48 36.49
N PRO A 241 15.93 -7.20 36.51
CA PRO A 241 16.77 -6.73 37.60
C PRO A 241 15.94 -6.85 38.89
N ARG A 242 16.40 -7.71 39.81
CA ARG A 242 15.86 -7.73 41.18
C ARG A 242 16.02 -6.32 41.73
N LEU A 243 14.89 -5.69 42.08
CA LEU A 243 14.93 -4.49 42.90
C LEU A 243 15.69 -4.83 44.20
N PRO A 244 16.67 -4.01 44.62
CA PRO A 244 17.36 -4.23 45.88
C PRO A 244 16.37 -4.16 47.05
N PRO A 245 16.68 -4.83 48.18
CA PRO A 245 15.78 -4.98 49.33
C PRO A 245 15.36 -3.64 49.94
#